data_AF-A0A7C9B1M4-F1
#
_entry.id   AF-A0A7C9B1M4-F1
#
_cell.length_a   1.000
_cell.length_b   1.000
_cell.length_c   1.000
_cell.angle_alpha   90.00
_cell.angle_beta   90.00
_cell.angle_gamma   90.00
#
_symmetry.space_group_name_H-M   'P 1'
#
loop_
_entity.id
_entity.type
_entity.pdbx_description
1 polymer ?
#
loop_
_entity_poly.entity_id
_entity_poly.type
_entity_poly.pdbx_seq_one_letter_code
_entity_poly.pdbx_strand_id
1 'polypeptide(L)'
;DLIGEFEACPTAKDMWERLKVRFGQTSATRLRTLHLKWMQYEMDSTRTIAEHLQTMSVMVRDLKAAGREISEEEQVLNVIRALPSQPEHWKHVKLVMTHSEHMKTFAE
;
A
#
# COMPACT_ATOMS: atom_id res chain seq x y z
N ASP A 1 24.24 11.76 24.32
CA ASP A 1 23.60 12.12 23.02
C ASP A 1 23.02 10.84 22.42
N LEU A 2 22.43 10.91 21.22
CA LEU A 2 21.93 9.72 20.52
C LEU A 2 23.04 8.67 20.28
N ILE A 3 24.27 9.09 20.03
CA ILE A 3 25.39 8.18 19.73
C ILE A 3 25.73 7.34 20.98
N GLY A 4 25.89 7.98 22.14
CA GLY A 4 26.19 7.29 23.41
C GLY A 4 25.09 6.34 23.90
N GLU A 5 23.82 6.55 23.53
CA GLU A 5 22.73 5.60 23.86
C GLU A 5 22.84 4.26 23.11
N PHE A 6 23.37 4.29 21.88
CA PHE A 6 23.48 3.10 21.03
C PHE A 6 24.87 2.45 21.08
N GLU A 7 25.94 3.16 21.49
CA GLU A 7 27.29 2.62 21.71
C GLU A 7 27.34 1.44 22.70
N ALA A 8 26.39 1.37 23.64
CA ALA A 8 26.29 0.28 24.60
C ALA A 8 25.81 -1.06 23.98
N CYS A 9 25.43 -1.08 22.70
CA CYS A 9 25.00 -2.30 22.02
C CYS A 9 26.23 -3.13 21.62
N PRO A 10 26.37 -4.39 22.10
CA PRO A 10 27.58 -5.17 21.91
C PRO A 10 27.76 -5.67 20.47
N THR A 11 26.68 -5.70 19.68
CA THR A 11 26.73 -6.06 18.26
C THR A 11 25.95 -5.08 17.40
N ALA A 12 26.32 -5.00 16.12
CA ALA A 12 25.58 -4.22 15.12
C ALA A 12 24.10 -4.66 15.02
N LYS A 13 23.83 -5.96 15.23
CA LYS A 13 22.47 -6.50 15.24
C LYS A 13 21.66 -5.94 16.41
N ASP A 14 22.22 -5.93 17.61
CA ASP A 14 21.54 -5.41 18.80
C ASP A 14 21.26 -3.92 18.67
N MET A 15 22.22 -3.18 18.09
CA MET A 15 22.04 -1.77 17.76
C MET A 15 20.89 -1.56 16.78
N TRP A 16 20.84 -2.35 15.70
CA TRP A 16 19.78 -2.28 14.69
C TRP A 16 18.39 -2.60 15.26
N GLU A 17 18.25 -3.65 16.07
CA GLU A 17 16.98 -3.97 16.71
C GLU A 17 16.53 -2.88 17.69
N ARG A 18 17.47 -2.30 18.45
CA ARG A 18 17.15 -1.21 19.37
C ARG A 18 16.70 0.06 18.63
N LEU A 19 17.33 0.37 17.50
CA LEU A 19 16.90 1.44 16.60
C LEU A 19 15.49 1.19 16.04
N LYS A 20 15.17 -0.03 15.61
CA LYS A 20 13.80 -0.37 15.15
C LYS A 20 12.76 -0.21 16.25
N VAL A 21 13.06 -0.63 17.48
CA VAL A 21 12.12 -0.45 18.60
C VAL A 21 11.89 1.04 18.88
N ARG A 22 12.95 1.84 18.88
CA ARG A 22 12.89 3.26 19.24
C ARG A 22 12.28 4.13 18.13
N PHE A 23 12.61 3.85 16.86
CA PHE A 23 12.33 4.71 15.70
C PHE A 23 11.60 4.01 14.55
N GLY A 24 11.52 2.68 14.57
CA GLY A 24 10.86 1.91 13.50
C GLY A 24 9.33 1.90 13.59
N GLN A 25 8.76 2.49 14.64
CA GLN A 25 7.31 2.64 14.76
C GLN A 25 6.80 3.70 13.77
N THR A 26 5.78 3.35 12.99
CA THR A 26 5.08 4.33 12.17
C THR A 26 4.12 5.15 13.03
N SER A 27 4.19 6.48 12.93
CA SER A 27 3.26 7.35 13.64
C SER A 27 1.82 7.12 13.17
N ALA A 28 0.85 7.23 14.10
CA ALA A 28 -0.56 7.09 13.78
C ALA A 28 -1.02 8.05 12.67
N THR A 29 -0.47 9.26 12.64
CA THR A 29 -0.74 10.27 11.59
C THR A 29 -0.27 9.79 10.21
N ARG A 30 0.94 9.22 10.10
CA ARG A 30 1.46 8.67 8.84
C ARG A 30 0.62 7.48 8.38
N LEU A 31 0.27 6.56 9.29
CA LEU A 31 -0.58 5.42 8.96
C LEU A 31 -1.96 5.87 8.44
N ARG A 32 -2.61 6.84 9.11
CA ARG A 32 -3.88 7.43 8.66
C ARG A 32 -3.75 8.09 7.30
N THR A 33 -2.66 8.82 7.05
CA THR A 33 -2.41 9.48 5.76
C THR A 33 -2.29 8.46 4.62
N LEU A 34 -1.53 7.39 4.82
CA LEU A 34 -1.39 6.32 3.83
C LEU A 34 -2.73 5.62 3.59
N HIS A 35 -3.48 5.35 4.65
CA HIS A 35 -4.78 4.70 4.54
C HIS A 35 -5.81 5.57 3.80
N LEU A 36 -5.84 6.89 4.07
CA LEU A 36 -6.68 7.83 3.34
C LEU A 36 -6.29 7.90 1.86
N LYS A 37 -4.99 7.95 1.54
CA LYS A 37 -4.50 7.93 0.15
C LYS A 37 -4.97 6.65 -0.57
N TRP A 38 -4.87 5.49 0.06
CA TRP A 38 -5.39 4.23 -0.47
C TRP A 38 -6.91 4.26 -0.69
N MET A 39 -7.66 4.79 0.28
CA MET A 39 -9.11 4.87 0.20
C MET A 39 -9.63 5.94 -0.76
N GLN A 40 -8.85 6.96 -1.10
CA GLN A 40 -9.29 8.07 -1.96
C GLN A 40 -8.66 8.02 -3.35
N TYR A 41 -7.76 7.07 -3.60
CA TYR A 41 -7.13 6.94 -4.89
C TYR A 41 -8.16 6.58 -5.97
N GLU A 42 -8.15 7.39 -7.03
CA GLU A 42 -8.86 7.17 -8.27
C GLU A 42 -7.83 7.17 -9.42
N MET A 43 -8.02 6.26 -10.35
CA MET A 43 -7.22 6.16 -11.56
C MET A 43 -7.57 7.31 -12.49
N ASP A 44 -6.53 7.96 -13.02
CA ASP A 44 -6.69 8.89 -14.14
C ASP A 44 -7.10 8.12 -15.40
N SER A 45 -8.14 8.57 -16.11
CA SER A 45 -8.66 7.89 -17.30
C SER A 45 -7.69 7.87 -18.49
N THR A 46 -6.63 8.69 -18.44
CA THR A 46 -5.54 8.70 -19.43
C THR A 46 -4.47 7.64 -19.16
N ARG A 47 -4.45 7.03 -17.98
CA ARG A 47 -3.48 5.99 -17.60
C ARG A 47 -3.94 4.60 -18.01
N THR A 48 -2.96 3.72 -18.21
CA THR A 48 -3.22 2.30 -18.48
C THR A 48 -3.57 1.52 -17.21
N ILE A 49 -4.25 0.38 -17.37
CA ILE A 49 -4.53 -0.54 -16.26
C ILE A 49 -3.22 -1.03 -15.61
N ALA A 50 -2.15 -1.24 -16.39
CA ALA A 50 -0.86 -1.66 -15.85
C ALA A 50 -0.24 -0.61 -14.91
N GLU A 51 -0.27 0.67 -15.28
CA GLU A 51 0.23 1.77 -14.44
C GLU A 51 -0.63 1.96 -13.17
N HIS A 52 -1.94 1.75 -13.31
CA HIS A 52 -2.88 1.75 -12.19
C HIS A 52 -2.55 0.67 -11.16
N LEU A 53 -2.45 -0.58 -11.64
CA LEU A 53 -2.08 -1.74 -10.84
C LEU A 53 -0.75 -1.52 -10.13
N GLN A 54 0.28 -1.06 -10.86
CA GLN A 54 1.58 -0.72 -10.29
C GLN A 54 1.48 0.33 -9.17
N THR A 55 0.68 1.39 -9.39
CA THR A 55 0.47 2.44 -8.38
C THR A 55 -0.17 1.88 -7.12
N MET A 56 -1.18 1.01 -7.27
CA MET A 56 -1.84 0.39 -6.12
C MET A 56 -0.94 -0.63 -5.40
N SER A 57 -0.12 -1.40 -6.12
CA SER A 57 0.89 -2.28 -5.50
C SER A 57 1.89 -1.50 -4.65
N VAL A 58 2.32 -0.32 -5.11
CA VAL A 58 3.18 0.57 -4.32
C VAL A 58 2.47 0.99 -3.02
N MET A 59 1.19 1.40 -3.09
CA MET A 59 0.43 1.80 -1.90
C MET A 59 0.25 0.65 -0.90
N VAL A 60 -0.01 -0.58 -1.39
CA VAL A 60 -0.09 -1.78 -0.52
C VAL A 60 1.24 -2.03 0.18
N ARG A 61 2.38 -1.92 -0.53
CA ARG A 61 3.71 -2.06 0.07
C ARG A 61 3.99 -0.98 1.12
N ASP A 62 3.62 0.26 0.85
CA ASP A 62 3.78 1.38 1.81
C ASP A 62 2.94 1.15 3.08
N LEU A 63 1.70 0.66 2.92
CA LEU A 63 0.83 0.31 4.05
C LEU A 63 1.38 -0.86 4.85
N LYS A 64 1.89 -1.91 4.18
CA LYS A 64 2.53 -3.06 4.83
C LYS A 64 3.78 -2.62 5.61
N ALA A 65 4.62 -1.77 5.02
CA ALA A 65 5.79 -1.20 5.68
C ALA A 65 5.41 -0.28 6.88
N ALA A 66 4.21 0.31 6.84
CA ALA A 66 3.64 1.06 7.95
C ALA A 66 2.96 0.19 9.03
N GLY A 67 2.94 -1.14 8.86
CA GLY A 67 2.33 -2.08 9.79
C GLY A 67 0.85 -2.37 9.57
N ARG A 68 0.28 -2.00 8.41
CA ARG A 68 -1.09 -2.37 8.01
C ARG A 68 -1.06 -3.35 6.84
N GLU A 69 -1.48 -4.57 7.09
CA GLU A 69 -1.75 -5.53 6.03
C GLU A 69 -3.14 -5.28 5.42
N ILE A 70 -3.21 -5.47 4.09
CA ILE A 70 -4.42 -5.32 3.29
C ILE A 70 -4.80 -6.69 2.80
N SER A 71 -6.00 -7.17 3.14
CA SER A 71 -6.46 -8.46 2.67
C SER A 71 -6.54 -8.48 1.14
N GLU A 72 -6.37 -9.66 0.55
CA GLU A 72 -6.49 -9.84 -0.90
C GLU A 72 -7.83 -9.32 -1.44
N GLU A 73 -8.91 -9.60 -0.72
CA GLU A 73 -10.24 -9.09 -1.03
C GLU A 73 -10.31 -7.55 -1.00
N GLU A 74 -9.72 -6.91 0.03
CA GLU A 74 -9.67 -5.44 0.12
C GLU A 74 -8.83 -4.85 -1.03
N GLN A 75 -7.74 -5.52 -1.43
CA GLN A 75 -6.94 -5.09 -2.58
C GLN A 75 -7.76 -5.12 -3.87
N VAL A 76 -8.42 -6.24 -4.17
CA VAL A 76 -9.25 -6.40 -5.37
C VAL A 76 -10.38 -5.39 -5.41
N LEU A 77 -11.13 -5.24 -4.31
CA LEU A 77 -12.25 -4.30 -4.24
C LEU A 77 -11.80 -2.86 -4.48
N ASN A 78 -10.68 -2.44 -3.89
CA ASN A 78 -10.17 -1.09 -4.08
C ASN A 78 -9.62 -0.87 -5.50
N VAL A 79 -9.02 -1.88 -6.12
CA VAL A 79 -8.58 -1.81 -7.53
C VAL A 79 -9.74 -1.52 -8.46
N ILE A 80 -10.85 -2.24 -8.29
CA ILE A 80 -12.06 -2.07 -9.10
C ILE A 80 -12.72 -0.72 -8.81
N ARG A 81 -12.85 -0.36 -7.53
CA ARG A 81 -13.45 0.91 -7.08
C ARG A 81 -12.70 2.11 -7.67
N ALA A 82 -11.37 2.08 -7.65
CA ALA A 82 -10.52 3.16 -8.12
C ALA A 82 -10.51 3.34 -9.64
N LEU A 83 -11.06 2.41 -10.42
CA LEU A 83 -11.18 2.63 -11.87
C LEU A 83 -12.03 3.87 -12.17
N PRO A 84 -11.80 4.56 -13.30
CA PRO A 84 -12.56 5.73 -13.67
C PRO A 84 -14.04 5.38 -13.85
N SER A 85 -14.92 6.35 -13.61
CA SER A 85 -16.34 6.21 -13.93
C SER A 85 -16.68 6.74 -15.33
N GLN A 86 -15.71 7.40 -15.99
CA GLN A 86 -15.81 7.95 -17.34
C GLN A 86 -14.45 7.85 -18.05
N PRO A 87 -14.42 7.67 -19.39
CA PRO A 87 -15.57 7.49 -20.29
C PRO A 87 -16.30 6.15 -20.09
N GLU A 88 -17.48 5.98 -20.71
CA GLU A 88 -18.37 4.80 -20.55
C GLU A 88 -17.68 3.43 -20.66
N HIS A 89 -16.61 3.30 -21.45
CA HIS A 89 -15.88 2.03 -21.59
C HIS A 89 -15.34 1.50 -20.25
N TRP A 90 -15.00 2.39 -19.28
CA TRP A 90 -14.56 1.96 -17.95
C TRP A 90 -15.66 1.31 -17.12
N LYS A 91 -16.94 1.61 -17.37
CA LYS A 91 -18.06 0.90 -16.73
C LYS A 91 -18.09 -0.56 -17.12
N HIS A 92 -17.81 -0.85 -18.40
CA HIS A 92 -17.70 -2.23 -18.89
C HIS A 92 -16.52 -2.96 -18.23
N VAL A 93 -15.36 -2.31 -18.13
CA VAL A 93 -14.18 -2.88 -17.46
C VAL A 93 -14.47 -3.20 -15.99
N LYS A 94 -15.10 -2.28 -15.24
CA LYS A 94 -15.51 -2.51 -13.85
C LYS A 94 -16.42 -3.75 -13.71
N LEU A 95 -17.40 -3.89 -14.59
CA LEU A 95 -18.33 -5.02 -14.59
C LEU A 95 -17.60 -6.34 -14.84
N VAL A 96 -16.75 -6.40 -15.86
CA VAL A 96 -15.95 -7.60 -16.18
C VAL A 96 -15.06 -7.99 -15.00
N MET A 97 -14.37 -7.03 -14.39
CA MET A 97 -13.45 -7.30 -13.28
C MET A 97 -14.17 -7.79 -12.02
N THR A 98 -15.36 -7.26 -11.73
CA THR A 98 -16.17 -7.68 -10.57
C THR A 98 -16.61 -9.15 -10.65
N HIS A 99 -16.81 -9.66 -11.86
CA HIS A 99 -17.23 -11.04 -12.09
C HIS A 99 -16.08 -11.98 -12.47
N SER A 100 -14.86 -11.47 -12.60
CA SER A 100 -13.71 -12.28 -13.00
C SER A 100 -13.09 -13.00 -11.80
N GLU A 101 -13.02 -14.33 -11.85
CA GLU A 101 -12.36 -15.16 -10.83
C GLU A 101 -10.83 -15.21 -10.99
N HIS A 102 -10.30 -14.60 -12.05
CA HIS A 102 -8.88 -14.66 -12.43
C HIS A 102 -8.06 -13.43 -12.02
N MET A 103 -8.62 -12.48 -11.28
CA MET A 103 -7.86 -11.35 -10.73
C MET A 103 -6.87 -11.86 -9.68
N LYS A 104 -5.64 -12.15 -10.12
CA LYS A 104 -4.52 -12.43 -9.23
C LYS A 104 -4.14 -11.15 -8.48
N THR A 105 -3.92 -11.29 -7.18
CA THR A 105 -3.49 -10.21 -6.28
C THR A 105 -2.05 -9.79 -6.56
N PHE A 106 -1.62 -8.68 -5.96
CA PHE A 106 -0.27 -8.13 -6.11
C PHE A 106 0.82 -8.94 -5.40
N ALA A 107 0.61 -10.24 -5.22
CA ALA A 107 1.60 -11.16 -4.69
C ALA A 107 2.59 -11.54 -5.80
N GLU A 108 3.53 -10.62 -6.08
CA GLU A 108 4.98 -10.82 -6.26
C GLU A 108 5.69 -9.47 -6.41
#